data_AF-A0AAE3IZV1-F1
#
_entry.id   AF-A0AAE3IZV1-F1
#
_cell.length_a   1.000
_cell.length_b   1.000
_cell.length_c   1.000
_cell.angle_alpha   90.00
_cell.angle_beta   90.00
_cell.angle_gamma   90.00
#
_symmetry.space_group_name_H-M   'P 1'
#
loop_
_entity.id
_entity.type
_entity.pdbx_description
1 polymer ?
#
loop_
_entity_poly.entity_id
_entity_poly.type
_entity_poly.pdbx_seq_one_letter_code
_entity_poly.pdbx_strand_id
1 'polypeptide(L)'
;MATFKVGKADAENLHVNEKKWTKPLMEAGWSAVPSILIEKQQALGLDPVDMNIIIHLIQYWWHPENLPHPSVETIADAIGRSPRTVQRRITALADLGFLERTERRTSRNGSDTNLYSFRGLIAKLQPYAAEKIEEKNTAIAVKKARVARKKPKLVVDNPK
;
A
#
# COMPACT_ATOMS: atom_id res chain seq x y z
N MET A 1 -3.53 26.07 -11.45
CA MET A 1 -3.72 25.34 -10.17
C MET A 1 -4.97 24.49 -10.32
N ALA A 2 -4.82 23.18 -10.54
CA ALA A 2 -5.97 22.29 -10.72
C ALA A 2 -6.58 21.97 -9.34
N THR A 3 -7.82 22.38 -9.12
CA THR A 3 -8.60 22.05 -7.94
C THR A 3 -9.06 20.60 -8.02
N PHE A 4 -8.48 19.74 -7.17
CA PHE A 4 -8.96 18.36 -6.99
C PHE A 4 -10.29 18.39 -6.24
N LYS A 5 -11.37 17.93 -6.89
CA LYS A 5 -12.63 17.61 -6.21
C LYS A 5 -12.50 16.26 -5.53
N VAL A 6 -12.38 16.26 -4.20
CA VAL A 6 -12.41 15.05 -3.37
C VAL A 6 -13.82 14.46 -3.45
N GLY A 7 -13.94 13.18 -3.81
CA GLY A 7 -15.23 12.48 -3.84
C GLY A 7 -15.82 12.32 -2.44
N LYS A 8 -17.15 12.17 -2.32
CA LYS A 8 -17.83 12.04 -1.01
C LYS A 8 -17.27 10.91 -0.14
N ALA A 9 -16.94 9.77 -0.76
CA ALA A 9 -16.33 8.63 -0.06
C ALA A 9 -14.90 8.94 0.43
N ASP A 10 -14.13 9.69 -0.35
CA ASP A 10 -12.76 10.09 0.03
C ASP A 10 -12.78 11.09 1.19
N ALA A 11 -13.74 12.01 1.21
CA ALA A 11 -13.94 12.94 2.32
C ALA A 11 -14.40 12.24 3.61
N GLU A 12 -15.30 11.26 3.52
CA GLU A 12 -15.70 10.43 4.66
C GLU A 12 -14.53 9.60 5.19
N ASN A 13 -13.73 9.01 4.31
CA ASN A 13 -12.52 8.26 4.68
C ASN A 13 -11.47 9.15 5.35
N LEU A 14 -11.26 10.37 4.84
CA LEU A 14 -10.36 11.35 5.45
C LEU A 14 -10.82 11.67 6.88
N HIS A 15 -12.11 11.93 7.09
CA HIS A 15 -12.66 12.21 8.40
C HIS A 15 -12.50 11.05 9.40
N VAL A 16 -12.64 9.79 8.92
CA VAL A 16 -12.36 8.61 9.75
C VAL A 16 -10.87 8.51 10.10
N ASN A 17 -9.98 8.80 9.16
CA ASN A 17 -8.54 8.77 9.40
C ASN A 17 -8.08 9.90 10.34
N GLU A 18 -8.64 11.09 10.23
CA GLU A 18 -8.42 12.20 11.18
C GLU A 18 -8.88 11.83 12.60
N LYS A 19 -9.99 11.09 12.75
CA LYS A 19 -10.41 10.58 14.07
C LYS A 19 -9.41 9.58 14.66
N LYS A 20 -8.74 8.79 13.82
CA LYS A 20 -7.76 7.79 14.24
C LYS A 20 -6.40 8.41 14.55
N TRP A 21 -5.93 9.31 13.68
CA TRP A 21 -4.56 9.81 13.67
C TRP A 21 -4.44 11.29 14.01
N THR A 22 -5.54 11.97 14.33
CA THR A 22 -5.63 13.44 14.52
C THR A 22 -5.42 14.24 13.24
N LYS A 23 -5.94 15.47 13.23
CA LYS A 23 -5.83 16.38 12.09
C LYS A 23 -4.38 16.77 11.77
N PRO A 24 -3.51 17.13 12.74
CA PRO A 24 -2.12 17.50 12.43
C PRO A 24 -1.30 16.41 11.74
N LEU A 25 -1.48 15.13 12.12
CA LEU A 25 -0.75 14.04 11.45
C LEU A 25 -1.24 13.81 10.03
N MET A 26 -2.55 13.95 9.78
CA MET A 26 -3.09 13.85 8.43
C MET A 26 -2.66 15.02 7.54
N GLU A 27 -2.56 16.23 8.11
CA GLU A 27 -2.07 17.44 7.43
C GLU A 27 -0.58 17.40 7.12
N ALA A 28 0.24 16.76 7.97
CA ALA A 28 1.67 16.58 7.75
C ALA A 28 1.99 15.65 6.55
N GLY A 29 1.00 14.92 6.08
CA GLY A 29 1.11 14.01 4.95
C GLY A 29 0.95 12.55 5.36
N TRP A 30 0.37 11.76 4.46
CA TRP A 30 0.16 10.34 4.65
C TRP A 30 0.40 9.60 3.34
N SER A 31 0.76 8.32 3.45
CA SER A 31 1.01 7.47 2.29
C SER A 31 0.08 6.27 2.33
N ALA A 32 -0.58 5.98 1.21
CA ALA A 32 -1.44 4.82 1.08
C ALA A 32 -0.58 3.56 0.87
N VAL A 33 -0.60 2.66 1.85
CA VAL A 33 0.04 1.33 1.73
C VAL A 33 -1.06 0.27 1.63
N PRO A 34 -1.13 -0.51 0.54
CA PRO A 34 -2.11 -1.59 0.42
C PRO A 34 -1.91 -2.61 1.54
N SER A 35 -2.96 -2.88 2.32
CA SER A 35 -2.86 -3.82 3.46
C SER A 35 -2.42 -5.22 3.03
N ILE A 36 -2.73 -5.63 1.80
CA ILE A 36 -2.30 -6.92 1.26
C ILE A 36 -0.77 -7.06 1.17
N LEU A 37 -0.04 -5.96 0.97
CA LEU A 37 1.42 -5.95 1.00
C LEU A 37 1.94 -6.30 2.40
N ILE A 38 1.36 -5.71 3.44
CA ILE A 38 1.75 -5.93 4.83
C ILE A 38 1.45 -7.38 5.24
N GLU A 39 0.27 -7.88 4.87
CA GLU A 39 -0.19 -9.22 5.22
C GLU A 39 0.56 -10.33 4.50
N LYS A 40 0.93 -10.10 3.23
CA LYS A 40 1.60 -11.11 2.40
C LYS A 40 3.10 -10.88 2.29
N GLN A 41 3.70 -10.00 3.09
CA GLN A 41 5.15 -9.71 3.03
C GLN A 41 6.02 -10.97 3.11
N GLN A 42 5.67 -11.90 4.02
CA GLN A 42 6.39 -13.16 4.18
C GLN A 42 6.18 -14.10 3.00
N ALA A 43 4.94 -14.18 2.47
CA ALA A 43 4.62 -15.00 1.30
C ALA A 43 5.32 -14.48 0.03
N LEU A 44 5.62 -13.18 -0.03
CA LEU A 44 6.41 -12.57 -1.09
C LEU A 44 7.92 -12.72 -0.87
N GLY A 45 8.35 -13.27 0.27
CA GLY A 45 9.78 -13.40 0.61
C GLY A 45 10.46 -12.06 0.92
N LEU A 46 9.69 -11.03 1.28
CA LEU A 46 10.24 -9.71 1.62
C LEU A 46 10.79 -9.72 3.04
N ASP A 47 12.03 -9.28 3.18
CA ASP A 47 12.67 -9.04 4.48
C ASP A 47 12.16 -7.72 5.08
N PRO A 48 12.16 -7.56 6.42
CA PRO A 48 11.95 -6.26 7.06
C PRO A 48 12.69 -5.08 6.41
N VAL A 49 13.93 -5.29 5.93
CA VAL A 49 14.67 -4.22 5.24
C VAL A 49 14.05 -3.87 3.88
N ASP A 50 13.57 -4.85 3.12
CA ASP A 50 12.88 -4.60 1.84
C ASP A 50 11.59 -3.83 2.05
N MET A 51 10.82 -4.23 3.06
CA MET A 51 9.57 -3.58 3.41
C MET A 51 9.79 -2.11 3.75
N ASN A 52 10.83 -1.79 4.54
CA ASN A 52 11.17 -0.40 4.85
C ASN A 52 11.62 0.37 3.60
N ILE A 53 12.41 -0.22 2.71
CA ILE A 53 12.78 0.40 1.43
C ILE A 53 11.53 0.73 0.60
N ILE A 54 10.60 -0.23 0.48
CA ILE A 54 9.34 -0.03 -0.25
C ILE A 54 8.51 1.09 0.36
N ILE A 55 8.35 1.12 1.69
CA ILE A 55 7.59 2.17 2.40
C ILE A 55 8.19 3.55 2.14
N HIS A 56 9.53 3.70 2.24
CA HIS A 56 10.17 4.97 1.93
C HIS A 56 10.01 5.37 0.47
N LEU A 57 10.14 4.44 -0.46
CA LEU A 57 9.90 4.72 -1.88
C LEU A 57 8.45 5.16 -2.15
N ILE A 58 7.45 4.56 -1.47
CA ILE A 58 6.04 4.97 -1.56
C ILE A 58 5.86 6.43 -1.09
N GLN A 59 6.58 6.85 -0.04
CA GLN A 59 6.51 8.24 0.46
C GLN A 59 6.92 9.27 -0.61
N TYR A 60 7.82 8.91 -1.52
CA TYR A 60 8.23 9.78 -2.64
C TYR A 60 7.33 9.64 -3.87
N TRP A 61 6.37 8.72 -3.90
CA TRP A 61 5.51 8.43 -5.05
C TRP A 61 4.13 9.08 -4.92
N TRP A 62 4.05 10.38 -5.22
CA TRP A 62 2.83 11.18 -5.07
C TRP A 62 1.85 11.07 -6.26
N HIS A 63 2.38 10.88 -7.46
CA HIS A 63 1.59 10.75 -8.69
C HIS A 63 2.05 9.51 -9.47
N PRO A 64 1.13 8.73 -10.06
CA PRO A 64 1.49 7.56 -10.87
C PRO A 64 2.54 7.86 -11.95
N GLU A 65 2.43 9.05 -12.56
CA GLU A 65 3.32 9.51 -13.64
C GLU A 65 4.72 9.96 -13.16
N ASN A 66 4.88 10.25 -11.86
CA ASN A 66 6.14 10.75 -11.30
C ASN A 66 6.76 9.69 -10.39
N LEU A 67 7.57 8.81 -11.00
CA LEU A 67 8.22 7.73 -10.26
C LEU A 67 9.14 8.29 -9.15
N PRO A 68 9.16 7.63 -7.97
CA PRO A 68 10.04 8.02 -6.88
C PRO A 68 11.51 7.90 -7.31
N HIS A 69 12.30 8.87 -6.89
CA HIS A 69 13.74 8.95 -7.19
C HIS A 69 14.61 9.46 -6.03
N PRO A 70 14.40 9.02 -4.77
CA PRO A 70 15.36 9.30 -3.71
C PRO A 70 16.71 8.62 -4.00
N SER A 71 17.80 9.18 -3.47
CA SER A 71 19.10 8.51 -3.56
C SER A 71 19.16 7.29 -2.64
N VAL A 72 20.13 6.41 -2.88
CA VAL A 72 20.37 5.25 -2.00
C VAL A 72 20.75 5.73 -0.60
N GLU A 73 21.51 6.81 -0.51
CA GLU A 73 21.93 7.45 0.74
C GLU A 73 20.72 7.97 1.52
N THR A 74 19.79 8.66 0.86
CA THR A 74 18.56 9.14 1.52
C THR A 74 17.75 7.98 2.12
N ILE A 75 17.60 6.87 1.39
CA ILE A 75 16.90 5.69 1.91
C ILE A 75 17.68 5.07 3.08
N ALA A 76 19.01 4.95 2.94
CA ALA A 76 19.89 4.35 3.92
C ALA A 76 19.86 5.08 5.28
N ASP A 77 19.95 6.41 5.24
CA ASP A 77 19.86 7.26 6.43
C ASP A 77 18.50 7.12 7.10
N ALA A 78 17.41 7.10 6.31
CA ALA A 78 16.06 6.99 6.82
C ALA A 78 15.77 5.65 7.52
N ILE A 79 16.30 4.53 6.99
CA ILE A 79 16.09 3.20 7.57
C ILE A 79 17.18 2.76 8.57
N GLY A 80 18.21 3.59 8.77
CA GLY A 80 19.34 3.27 9.67
C GLY A 80 20.16 2.07 9.19
N ARG A 81 20.53 2.03 7.90
CA ARG A 81 21.36 0.98 7.29
C ARG A 81 22.46 1.58 6.43
N SER A 82 23.49 0.79 6.13
CA SER A 82 24.55 1.26 5.21
C SER A 82 24.01 1.41 3.77
N PRO A 83 24.50 2.38 3.00
CA PRO A 83 24.15 2.52 1.58
C PRO A 83 24.41 1.24 0.78
N ARG A 84 25.49 0.51 1.09
CA ARG A 84 25.80 -0.79 0.47
C ARG A 84 24.72 -1.83 0.74
N THR A 85 24.16 -1.87 1.95
CA THR A 85 23.05 -2.78 2.28
C THR A 85 21.81 -2.42 1.47
N VAL A 86 21.45 -1.14 1.43
CA VAL A 86 20.27 -0.67 0.67
C VAL A 86 20.42 -0.96 -0.82
N GLN A 87 21.57 -0.65 -1.40
CA GLN A 87 21.87 -0.94 -2.80
C GLN A 87 21.71 -2.42 -3.13
N ARG A 88 22.24 -3.30 -2.27
CA ARG A 88 22.10 -4.76 -2.43
C ARG A 88 20.64 -5.21 -2.36
N ARG A 89 19.86 -4.69 -1.42
CA ARG A 89 18.43 -5.03 -1.29
C ARG A 89 17.60 -4.50 -2.46
N ILE A 90 17.85 -3.27 -2.92
CA ILE A 90 17.23 -2.71 -4.13
C ILE A 90 17.54 -3.58 -5.35
N THR A 91 18.79 -4.03 -5.48
CA THR A 91 19.19 -4.93 -6.58
C THR A 91 18.43 -6.25 -6.49
N ALA A 92 18.38 -6.88 -5.31
CA ALA A 92 17.61 -8.10 -5.11
C ALA A 92 16.11 -7.93 -5.40
N LEU A 93 15.52 -6.79 -5.00
CA LEU A 93 14.13 -6.46 -5.32
C LEU A 93 13.91 -6.30 -6.83
N ALA A 94 14.89 -5.76 -7.55
CA ALA A 94 14.84 -5.67 -9.00
C ALA A 94 14.97 -7.03 -9.68
N ASP A 95 15.94 -7.84 -9.24
CA ASP A 95 16.18 -9.19 -9.77
C ASP A 95 14.98 -10.11 -9.57
N LEU A 96 14.30 -9.99 -8.43
CA LEU A 96 13.07 -10.72 -8.12
C LEU A 96 11.83 -10.14 -8.84
N GLY A 97 11.97 -9.02 -9.55
CA GLY A 97 10.90 -8.37 -10.31
C GLY A 97 9.87 -7.64 -9.45
N PHE A 98 10.24 -7.20 -8.24
CA PHE A 98 9.40 -6.32 -7.42
C PHE A 98 9.56 -4.85 -7.81
N LEU A 99 10.77 -4.44 -8.17
CA LEU A 99 11.10 -3.07 -8.58
C LEU A 99 11.70 -3.05 -9.97
N GLU A 100 11.45 -1.98 -10.72
CA GLU A 100 12.20 -1.67 -11.94
C GLU A 100 13.02 -0.41 -11.69
N ARG A 101 14.33 -0.49 -11.94
CA ARG A 101 15.25 0.64 -11.77
C ARG A 101 15.60 1.23 -13.12
N THR A 102 15.29 2.51 -13.33
CA THR A 102 15.73 3.25 -14.52
C THR A 102 16.81 4.25 -14.12
N GLU A 103 18.02 4.04 -14.64
CA GLU A 103 19.14 4.95 -14.40
C GLU A 103 18.93 6.25 -15.16
N ARG A 104 19.23 7.37 -14.51
CA ARG A 104 19.19 8.70 -15.13
C ARG A 104 20.62 9.23 -15.26
N ARG A 105 21.00 9.62 -16.48
CA ARG A 105 22.31 10.19 -16.78
C ARG A 105 22.12 11.60 -17.33
N THR A 106 22.80 12.57 -16.73
CA THR A 106 22.76 13.98 -17.14
C THR A 106 23.88 14.33 -18.09
N SER A 107 24.99 13.61 -18.03
CA SER A 107 26.11 13.76 -18.97
C SER A 107 26.94 12.48 -19.01
N ARG A 108 28.03 12.48 -19.81
CA ARG A 108 28.98 11.36 -19.90
C ARG A 108 29.53 10.92 -18.54
N ASN A 109 29.65 11.85 -17.57
CA ASN A 109 30.17 11.58 -16.23
C ASN A 109 29.16 11.91 -15.11
N GLY A 110 28.01 12.50 -15.42
CA GLY A 110 26.99 12.90 -14.45
C GLY A 110 25.88 11.86 -14.34
N SER A 111 25.60 11.42 -13.12
CA SER A 111 24.50 10.49 -12.84
C SER A 111 23.51 11.15 -11.88
N ASP A 112 22.25 11.08 -12.23
CA ASP A 112 21.16 11.49 -11.36
C ASP A 112 20.67 10.30 -10.54
N THR A 113 19.82 10.57 -9.55
CA THR A 113 19.16 9.51 -8.78
C THR A 113 18.28 8.65 -9.70
N ASN A 114 18.27 7.35 -9.45
CA ASN A 114 17.49 6.41 -10.23
C ASN A 114 15.99 6.61 -10.03
N LEU A 115 15.19 6.30 -11.05
CA LEU A 115 13.75 6.16 -10.93
C LEU A 115 13.41 4.72 -10.53
N TYR A 116 12.43 4.55 -9.65
CA TYR A 116 11.96 3.24 -9.19
C TYR A 116 10.49 3.03 -9.54
N SER A 117 10.18 1.99 -10.31
CA SER A 117 8.80 1.61 -10.65
C SER A 117 8.33 0.41 -9.82
N PHE A 118 7.11 0.50 -9.28
CA PHE A 118 6.44 -0.56 -8.52
C PHE A 118 5.59 -1.49 -9.39
N ARG A 119 5.68 -1.40 -10.73
CA ARG A 119 4.86 -2.20 -11.64
C ARG A 119 4.95 -3.70 -11.34
N GLY A 120 6.15 -4.20 -11.11
CA GLY A 120 6.41 -5.59 -10.74
C GLY A 120 5.78 -6.00 -9.41
N LEU A 121 5.95 -5.16 -8.37
CA LEU A 121 5.32 -5.37 -7.06
C LEU A 121 3.79 -5.42 -7.15
N ILE A 122 3.18 -4.49 -7.89
CA ILE A 122 1.73 -4.44 -8.08
C ILE A 122 1.23 -5.72 -8.76
N ALA A 123 1.89 -6.15 -9.83
CA ALA A 123 1.54 -7.38 -10.55
C ALA A 123 1.61 -8.62 -9.63
N LYS A 124 2.62 -8.70 -8.76
CA LYS A 124 2.75 -9.80 -7.79
C LYS A 124 1.71 -9.75 -6.67
N LEU A 125 1.20 -8.58 -6.31
CA LEU A 125 0.17 -8.40 -5.27
C LEU A 125 -1.26 -8.66 -5.77
N GLN A 126 -1.53 -8.41 -7.05
CA GLN A 126 -2.86 -8.59 -7.66
C GLN A 126 -3.51 -9.96 -7.39
N PRO A 127 -2.85 -11.12 -7.54
CA PRO A 127 -3.48 -12.41 -7.27
C PRO A 127 -3.90 -12.56 -5.79
N TYR A 128 -3.05 -12.14 -4.84
CA TYR A 128 -3.38 -12.16 -3.42
C TYR A 128 -4.53 -11.20 -3.07
N ALA A 129 -4.60 -10.05 -3.74
CA ALA A 129 -5.69 -9.12 -3.56
C ALA A 129 -7.02 -9.71 -4.07
N ALA A 130 -7.02 -10.37 -5.23
CA ALA A 130 -8.19 -11.02 -5.78
C ALA A 130 -8.72 -12.13 -4.85
N GLU A 131 -7.83 -13.02 -4.39
CA GLU A 131 -8.16 -14.08 -3.42
C GLU A 131 -8.85 -13.49 -2.18
N LYS A 132 -8.25 -12.45 -1.58
CA LYS A 132 -8.79 -11.81 -0.38
C LYS A 132 -10.14 -11.11 -0.61
N ILE A 133 -10.36 -10.56 -1.80
CA ILE A 133 -11.66 -9.97 -2.15
C ILE A 133 -12.73 -11.06 -2.22
N GLU A 134 -12.43 -12.19 -2.84
CA GLU A 134 -13.35 -13.33 -2.93
C GLU A 134 -13.68 -13.93 -1.55
N GLU A 135 -12.68 -14.08 -0.68
CA GLU A 135 -12.88 -14.49 0.72
C GLU A 135 -13.83 -13.54 1.47
N LYS A 136 -13.63 -12.22 1.32
CA LYS A 136 -14.50 -11.21 1.93
C LYS A 136 -15.93 -11.28 1.40
N ASN A 137 -16.09 -11.39 0.08
CA ASN A 137 -17.41 -11.47 -0.56
C ASN A 137 -18.16 -12.72 -0.08
N THR A 138 -17.48 -13.86 -0.02
CA THR A 138 -18.03 -15.12 0.49
C THR A 138 -18.44 -14.99 1.97
N ALA A 139 -17.58 -14.41 2.81
CA ALA A 139 -17.89 -14.20 4.22
C ALA A 139 -19.12 -13.29 4.42
N ILE A 140 -19.25 -12.23 3.62
CA ILE A 140 -20.41 -11.34 3.62
C ILE A 140 -21.68 -12.11 3.21
N ALA A 141 -21.60 -12.90 2.14
CA ALA A 141 -22.73 -13.70 1.66
C ALA A 141 -23.20 -14.72 2.72
N VAL A 142 -22.28 -15.45 3.35
CA VAL A 142 -22.57 -16.39 4.44
C VAL A 142 -23.20 -15.65 5.63
N LYS A 143 -22.66 -14.50 6.02
CA LYS A 143 -23.21 -13.69 7.11
C LYS A 143 -24.63 -13.22 6.79
N LYS A 144 -24.90 -12.75 5.57
CA LYS A 144 -26.23 -12.33 5.11
C LYS A 144 -27.22 -13.48 5.12
N ALA A 145 -26.85 -14.65 4.60
CA ALA A 145 -27.67 -15.85 4.63
C ALA A 145 -28.00 -16.31 6.06
N ARG A 146 -27.03 -16.25 6.98
CA ARG A 146 -27.24 -16.58 8.40
C ARG A 146 -28.25 -15.64 9.07
N VAL A 147 -28.15 -14.33 8.81
CA VAL A 147 -29.10 -13.34 9.37
C VAL A 147 -30.51 -13.59 8.81
N ALA A 148 -30.64 -13.87 7.52
CA ALA A 148 -31.93 -14.14 6.89
C ALA A 148 -32.68 -15.36 7.48
N ARG A 149 -31.94 -16.39 7.95
CA ARG A 149 -32.52 -17.60 8.56
C ARG A 149 -33.13 -17.36 9.96
N LYS A 150 -32.74 -16.31 10.68
CA LYS A 150 -33.08 -16.10 12.10
C LYS A 150 -34.35 -15.26 12.36
N LYS A 151 -35.43 -15.42 11.59
CA LYS A 151 -36.73 -14.82 11.95
C LYS A 151 -37.60 -15.84 12.72
N PRO A 152 -37.59 -15.88 14.07
CA PRO A 152 -38.64 -16.56 14.80
C PRO A 152 -39.96 -15.79 14.60
N LYS A 153 -41.05 -16.51 14.30
CA LYS A 153 -42.40 -15.95 14.38
C LYS A 153 -42.74 -15.82 15.87
N LEU A 154 -42.98 -14.60 16.34
CA LEU A 154 -43.63 -14.38 17.63
C LEU A 154 -45.10 -14.82 17.47
N VAL A 155 -45.42 -16.01 17.93
CA VAL A 155 -46.82 -16.43 18.12
C VAL A 155 -47.21 -15.99 19.52
N VAL A 156 -48.02 -14.94 19.60
CA VAL A 156 -48.62 -14.49 20.86
C VAL A 156 -50.04 -15.03 20.88
N ASP A 157 -50.22 -16.28 21.32
CA ASP A 157 -51.54 -16.82 21.59
C ASP A 157 -52.02 -16.23 22.92
N ASN A 158 -52.89 -15.23 22.84
CA ASN A 158 -53.55 -14.67 24.02
C ASN A 158 -54.94 -15.29 24.13
N PRO A 159 -55.20 -16.22 25.07
CA PRO A 159 -56.55 -16.73 25.30
C PRO A 159 -57.43 -15.60 25.85
N LYS A 160 -58.67 -15.52 25.34
CA LYS A 160 -59.72 -14.58 25.75
C LYS A 160 -60.28 -14.92 27.12
#